data_AF-A0A399RQK4-F1
#
_entry.id   AF-A0A399RQK4-F1
#
_cell.length_a   1.000
_cell.length_b   1.000
_cell.length_c   1.000
_cell.angle_alpha   90.00
_cell.angle_beta   90.00
_cell.angle_gamma   90.00
#
_symmetry.space_group_name_H-M   'P 1'
#
loop_
_entity.id
_entity.type
_entity.pdbx_description
1 polymer ?
#
loop_
_entity_poly.entity_id
_entity_poly.type
_entity_poly.pdbx_seq_one_letter_code
_entity_poly.pdbx_strand_id
1 'polypeptide(L)'
;MKFQILSAAVAGLALAACGGGETDPAESAETADETVIEAAEEAQAPEVDDVAALEADCLILASDPEAQESFVDMGTDTEGFCECFVDVIDNSPEEERAQMLITLEEVTDGMEASGEGAEDVVSRMMSAAMTDAEGETAQGTMAGVRMIGDVIDRIDNSMEDTGTCPAA
;
A
#
# COMPACT_ATOMS: atom_id res chain seq x y z
N MET A 1 -9.94 -35.53 20.17
CA MET A 1 -8.76 -35.57 21.07
C MET A 1 -7.91 -34.36 20.70
N LYS A 2 -7.63 -33.42 21.60
CA LYS A 2 -6.57 -33.45 22.63
C LYS A 2 -5.18 -33.44 21.95
N PHE A 3 -4.21 -32.55 22.19
CA PHE A 3 -4.01 -31.41 23.11
C PHE A 3 -2.63 -30.78 22.75
N GLN A 4 -2.49 -29.48 23.02
CA GLN A 4 -1.34 -28.80 23.66
C GLN A 4 0.10 -29.07 23.17
N ILE A 5 0.71 -28.02 22.60
CA ILE A 5 2.16 -27.85 22.45
C ILE A 5 2.67 -27.20 23.74
N LEU A 6 3.58 -27.88 24.45
CA LEU A 6 4.28 -27.36 25.62
C LEU A 6 5.39 -26.39 25.20
N SER A 7 5.36 -25.18 25.75
CA SER A 7 6.47 -24.22 25.75
C SER A 7 7.65 -24.74 26.60
N ALA A 8 8.84 -24.71 26.02
CA ALA A 8 10.10 -24.99 26.70
C ALA A 8 10.54 -23.78 27.55
N ALA A 9 10.93 -24.08 28.79
CA ALA A 9 11.36 -23.11 29.78
C ALA A 9 12.75 -22.52 29.47
N VAL A 10 12.85 -21.20 29.60
CA VAL A 10 14.11 -20.44 29.61
C VAL A 10 14.85 -20.73 30.92
N ALA A 11 16.03 -21.33 30.82
CA ALA A 11 16.98 -21.46 31.92
C ALA A 11 18.14 -20.49 31.68
N GLY A 12 18.16 -19.38 32.41
CA GLY A 12 19.37 -18.61 32.63
C GLY A 12 20.15 -19.15 33.82
N LEU A 13 21.49 -19.09 33.77
CA LEU A 13 22.32 -18.53 34.86
C LEU A 13 23.83 -18.57 34.53
N ALA A 14 24.45 -17.39 34.72
CA ALA A 14 25.65 -17.12 35.54
C ALA A 14 27.10 -17.33 35.04
N LEU A 15 27.80 -16.17 35.08
CA LEU A 15 29.11 -15.84 35.71
C LEU A 15 30.44 -16.30 35.10
N ALA A 16 31.31 -15.30 34.85
CA ALA A 16 32.67 -15.26 35.43
C ALA A 16 33.23 -13.82 35.46
N ALA A 17 33.83 -13.46 36.60
CA ALA A 17 34.50 -12.19 36.88
C ALA A 17 36.03 -12.42 37.07
N CYS A 18 36.87 -11.46 36.67
CA CYS A 18 38.30 -11.32 37.02
C CYS A 18 38.70 -9.86 36.69
N GLY A 19 38.80 -8.90 37.63
CA GLY A 19 39.94 -8.60 38.51
C GLY A 19 41.08 -7.90 37.75
N GLY A 20 41.64 -6.72 38.04
CA GLY A 20 41.54 -5.66 39.05
C GLY A 20 42.78 -4.73 38.91
N GLY A 21 42.71 -3.43 39.23
CA GLY A 21 43.87 -2.52 39.30
C GLY A 21 43.53 -1.03 39.41
N GLU A 22 43.97 -0.39 40.51
CA GLU A 22 43.66 0.97 41.02
C GLU A 22 44.15 2.18 40.18
N THR A 23 43.37 3.29 40.13
CA THR A 23 43.77 4.69 40.46
C THR A 23 42.58 5.70 40.40
N ASP A 24 42.65 6.73 41.25
CA ASP A 24 41.73 7.82 41.69
C ASP A 24 40.73 8.53 40.72
N PRO A 25 39.72 9.27 41.26
CA PRO A 25 38.57 9.80 40.54
C PRO A 25 38.74 11.27 40.12
N ALA A 26 38.58 11.55 38.82
CA ALA A 26 38.32 12.89 38.34
C ALA A 26 37.64 12.87 36.97
N GLU A 27 36.56 13.63 36.89
CA GLU A 27 35.94 14.20 35.68
C GLU A 27 35.11 13.28 34.78
N SER A 28 33.80 13.47 34.93
CA SER A 28 32.76 13.51 33.89
C SER A 28 33.21 13.13 32.47
N ALA A 29 32.86 11.91 32.09
CA ALA A 29 32.67 11.52 30.70
C ALA A 29 31.48 10.56 30.65
N GLU A 30 30.27 11.12 30.48
CA GLU A 30 29.09 10.32 30.13
C GLU A 30 29.28 9.81 28.69
N THR A 31 29.63 8.52 28.63
CA THR A 31 29.19 7.51 27.67
C THR A 31 29.16 7.93 26.19
N ALA A 32 30.28 7.68 25.52
CA ALA A 32 30.28 7.19 24.15
C ALA A 32 30.34 5.65 24.20
N ASP A 33 29.20 4.99 24.01
CA ASP A 33 29.12 3.60 23.51
C ASP A 33 27.64 3.32 23.18
N GLU A 34 27.26 3.42 21.90
CA GLU A 34 26.34 2.43 21.38
C GLU A 34 26.70 2.15 19.93
N THR A 35 27.13 0.92 19.76
CA THR A 35 27.54 0.28 18.53
C THR A 35 26.29 -0.05 17.71
N VAL A 36 26.35 0.27 16.42
CA VAL A 36 25.89 -0.55 15.29
C VAL A 36 24.70 -1.47 15.57
N ILE A 37 23.54 -1.11 15.03
CA ILE A 37 22.71 -2.10 14.33
C ILE A 37 22.55 -1.59 12.89
N GLU A 38 23.29 -2.24 12.00
CA GLU A 38 22.99 -2.27 10.57
C GLU A 38 21.60 -2.90 10.42
N ALA A 39 20.61 -2.10 10.02
CA ALA A 39 19.38 -2.63 9.44
C ALA A 39 19.68 -2.95 7.96
N ALA A 40 20.40 -4.06 7.75
CA ALA A 40 20.32 -4.79 6.50
C ALA A 40 19.10 -5.70 6.55
N GLU A 41 18.37 -5.71 5.43
CA GLU A 41 17.34 -6.68 5.04
C GLU A 41 16.03 -6.69 5.84
N GLU A 42 15.01 -6.06 5.26
CA GLU A 42 13.92 -6.85 4.70
C GLU A 42 13.83 -6.54 3.21
N ALA A 43 14.44 -7.40 2.39
CA ALA A 43 13.95 -7.59 1.03
C ALA A 43 12.55 -8.20 1.16
N GLN A 44 11.55 -7.34 1.19
CA GLN A 44 10.15 -7.75 1.01
C GLN A 44 10.13 -8.54 -0.30
N ALA A 45 9.68 -9.79 -0.26
CA ALA A 45 9.14 -10.41 -1.46
C ALA A 45 7.75 -9.77 -1.63
N PRO A 46 7.57 -8.77 -2.50
CA PRO A 46 6.39 -7.89 -2.39
C PRO A 46 5.13 -8.48 -3.05
N GLU A 47 5.25 -9.44 -3.96
CA GLU A 47 4.28 -9.43 -5.07
C GLU A 47 2.99 -10.23 -4.85
N VAL A 48 2.78 -10.87 -3.69
CA VAL A 48 1.57 -11.71 -3.49
C VAL A 48 0.53 -11.06 -2.57
N ASP A 49 0.96 -10.18 -1.66
CA ASP A 49 0.04 -9.45 -0.77
C ASP A 49 -0.58 -8.26 -1.51
N ASP A 50 0.23 -7.55 -2.32
CA ASP A 50 -0.16 -6.36 -3.07
C ASP A 50 -1.24 -6.66 -4.12
N VAL A 51 -1.16 -7.80 -4.82
CA VAL A 51 -2.15 -8.17 -5.86
C VAL A 51 -3.52 -8.50 -5.24
N ALA A 52 -3.53 -9.19 -4.10
CA ALA A 52 -4.77 -9.52 -3.41
C ALA A 52 -5.44 -8.29 -2.78
N ALA A 53 -4.63 -7.35 -2.26
CA ALA A 53 -5.10 -6.06 -1.79
C ALA A 53 -5.69 -5.24 -2.96
N LEU A 54 -4.99 -5.19 -4.09
CA LEU A 54 -5.44 -4.50 -5.29
C LEU A 54 -6.76 -5.07 -5.85
N GLU A 55 -6.93 -6.39 -5.81
CA GLU A 55 -8.21 -7.02 -6.18
C GLU A 55 -9.33 -6.59 -5.23
N ALA A 56 -9.08 -6.54 -3.92
CA ALA A 56 -10.05 -6.09 -2.93
C ALA A 56 -10.44 -4.61 -3.12
N ASP A 57 -9.45 -3.75 -3.34
CA ASP A 57 -9.67 -2.33 -3.62
C ASP A 57 -10.46 -2.13 -4.90
N CYS A 58 -10.14 -2.90 -5.95
CA CYS A 58 -10.91 -2.86 -7.18
C CYS A 58 -12.37 -3.28 -6.97
N LEU A 59 -12.64 -4.31 -6.17
CA LEU A 59 -14.01 -4.72 -5.87
C LEU A 59 -14.80 -3.64 -5.12
N ILE A 60 -14.14 -2.86 -4.27
CA ILE A 60 -14.76 -1.69 -3.61
C ILE A 60 -15.08 -0.62 -4.65
N LEU A 61 -14.12 -0.26 -5.52
CA LEU A 61 -14.35 0.69 -6.61
C LEU A 61 -15.47 0.25 -7.54
N ALA A 62 -15.48 -1.02 -7.94
CA ALA A 62 -16.48 -1.60 -8.84
C ALA A 62 -17.86 -1.74 -8.19
N SER A 63 -17.97 -1.58 -6.87
CA SER A 63 -19.25 -1.51 -6.17
C SER A 63 -19.94 -0.15 -6.36
N ASP A 64 -19.20 0.87 -6.83
CA ASP A 64 -19.72 2.18 -7.16
C ASP A 64 -20.84 2.07 -8.23
N PRO A 65 -22.02 2.68 -8.00
CA PRO A 65 -23.12 2.63 -8.96
C PRO A 65 -22.78 3.21 -10.33
N GLU A 66 -21.96 4.26 -10.42
CA GLU A 66 -21.54 4.86 -11.68
C GLU A 66 -20.58 3.93 -12.42
N ALA A 67 -19.65 3.27 -11.70
CA ALA A 67 -18.80 2.24 -12.29
C ALA A 67 -19.62 1.08 -12.88
N GLN A 68 -20.69 0.66 -12.21
CA GLN A 68 -21.59 -0.39 -12.72
C GLN A 68 -22.32 0.03 -14.00
N GLU A 69 -22.72 1.30 -14.13
CA GLU A 69 -23.29 1.82 -15.38
C GLU A 69 -22.23 1.81 -16.50
N SER A 70 -21.01 2.25 -16.21
CA SER A 70 -19.89 2.19 -17.15
C SER A 70 -19.54 0.77 -17.59
N PHE A 71 -19.60 -0.23 -16.71
CA PHE A 71 -19.35 -1.63 -17.09
C PHE A 71 -20.32 -2.14 -18.15
N VAL A 72 -21.59 -1.76 -18.06
CA VAL A 72 -22.61 -2.12 -19.05
C VAL A 72 -22.30 -1.49 -20.40
N ASP A 73 -21.87 -0.23 -20.42
CA ASP A 73 -21.52 0.49 -21.65
C ASP A 73 -20.23 -0.08 -22.29
N MET A 74 -19.23 -0.43 -21.49
CA MET A 74 -18.01 -1.12 -21.93
C MET A 74 -18.24 -2.58 -22.37
N GLY A 75 -19.38 -3.17 -22.04
CA GLY A 75 -19.66 -4.59 -22.29
C GLY A 75 -18.85 -5.55 -21.42
N THR A 76 -18.44 -5.10 -20.22
CA THR A 76 -17.73 -5.89 -19.21
C THR A 76 -18.60 -6.11 -17.97
N ASP A 77 -18.13 -6.92 -17.05
CA ASP A 77 -18.64 -6.99 -15.68
C ASP A 77 -17.54 -6.65 -14.67
N THR A 78 -17.89 -6.66 -13.39
CA THR A 78 -16.96 -6.38 -12.29
C THR A 78 -15.74 -7.30 -12.29
N GLU A 79 -15.93 -8.60 -12.58
CA GLU A 79 -14.84 -9.57 -12.61
C GLU A 79 -13.88 -9.25 -13.76
N GLY A 80 -14.40 -9.08 -14.97
CA GLY A 80 -13.59 -8.75 -16.15
C GLY A 80 -12.88 -7.40 -16.02
N PHE A 81 -13.54 -6.38 -15.46
CA PHE A 81 -12.89 -5.09 -15.23
C PHE A 81 -11.77 -5.21 -14.20
N CYS A 82 -12.02 -5.86 -13.05
CA CYS A 82 -11.01 -5.97 -12.01
C CYS A 82 -9.84 -6.86 -12.40
N GLU A 83 -10.05 -7.91 -13.20
CA GLU A 83 -8.94 -8.66 -13.80
C GLU A 83 -8.08 -7.77 -14.70
N CYS A 84 -8.68 -6.94 -15.58
CA CYS A 84 -7.92 -6.00 -16.40
C CYS A 84 -7.18 -4.96 -15.55
N PHE A 85 -7.85 -4.41 -14.53
CA PHE A 85 -7.35 -3.35 -13.69
C PHE A 85 -6.14 -3.80 -12.88
N VAL A 86 -6.25 -4.97 -12.24
CA VAL A 86 -5.15 -5.61 -11.51
C VAL A 86 -3.97 -5.88 -12.44
N ASP A 87 -4.20 -6.47 -13.63
CA ASP A 87 -3.13 -6.78 -14.58
C ASP A 87 -2.38 -5.52 -15.05
N VAL A 88 -3.11 -4.45 -15.39
CA VAL A 88 -2.48 -3.20 -15.85
C VAL A 88 -1.65 -2.56 -14.75
N ILE A 89 -2.13 -2.53 -13.52
CA ILE A 89 -1.41 -1.91 -12.39
C ILE A 89 -0.25 -2.78 -11.94
N ASP A 90 -0.41 -4.10 -11.86
CA ASP A 90 0.66 -5.02 -11.46
C ASP A 90 1.86 -4.95 -12.42
N ASN A 91 1.59 -4.77 -13.72
CA ASN A 91 2.64 -4.62 -14.73
C ASN A 91 3.13 -3.17 -14.94
N SER A 92 2.60 -2.20 -14.19
CA SER A 92 3.07 -0.81 -14.25
C SER A 92 4.46 -0.65 -13.62
N PRO A 93 5.21 0.43 -13.96
CA PRO A 93 6.50 0.71 -13.32
C PRO A 93 6.38 0.77 -11.79
N GLU A 94 7.36 0.22 -11.06
CA GLU A 94 7.30 0.08 -9.59
C GLU A 94 6.93 1.37 -8.84
N GLU A 95 7.50 2.51 -9.25
CA GLU A 95 7.21 3.82 -8.64
C GLU A 95 5.77 4.29 -8.91
N GLU A 96 5.26 4.06 -10.13
CA GLU A 96 3.88 4.41 -10.50
C GLU A 96 2.89 3.48 -9.82
N ARG A 97 3.18 2.18 -9.79
CA ARG A 97 2.40 1.15 -9.10
C ARG A 97 2.26 1.49 -7.63
N ALA A 98 3.36 1.77 -6.93
CA ALA A 98 3.33 2.15 -5.52
C ALA A 98 2.46 3.40 -5.27
N GLN A 99 2.56 4.41 -6.14
CA GLN A 99 1.74 5.62 -6.01
C GLN A 99 0.24 5.35 -6.27
N MET A 100 -0.09 4.49 -7.24
CA MET A 100 -1.46 4.08 -7.51
C MET A 100 -2.03 3.29 -6.34
N LEU A 101 -1.30 2.32 -5.77
CA LEU A 101 -1.76 1.53 -4.62
C LEU A 101 -2.09 2.41 -3.42
N ILE A 102 -1.21 3.35 -3.05
CA ILE A 102 -1.46 4.30 -1.96
C ILE A 102 -2.76 5.09 -2.21
N THR A 103 -2.94 5.59 -3.43
CA THR A 103 -4.13 6.39 -3.75
C THR A 103 -5.41 5.55 -3.84
N LEU A 104 -5.31 4.29 -4.30
CA LEU A 104 -6.43 3.36 -4.31
C LEU A 104 -6.91 3.03 -2.90
N GLU A 105 -5.98 2.74 -2.00
CA GLU A 105 -6.28 2.52 -0.58
C GLU A 105 -6.99 3.75 0.01
N GLU A 106 -6.46 4.97 -0.20
CA GLU A 106 -7.10 6.20 0.30
C GLU A 106 -8.52 6.42 -0.24
N VAL A 107 -8.75 6.13 -1.53
CA VAL A 107 -10.07 6.29 -2.15
C VAL A 107 -11.05 5.25 -1.63
N THR A 108 -10.64 3.98 -1.59
CA THR A 108 -11.51 2.87 -1.16
C THR A 108 -11.82 2.93 0.34
N ASP A 109 -10.84 3.26 1.19
CA ASP A 109 -11.07 3.59 2.60
C ASP A 109 -12.08 4.73 2.75
N GLY A 110 -11.94 5.76 1.91
CA GLY A 110 -12.86 6.89 1.87
C GLY A 110 -14.29 6.46 1.54
N MET A 111 -14.46 5.61 0.53
CA MET A 111 -15.76 5.07 0.10
C MET A 111 -16.39 4.22 1.21
N GLU A 112 -15.63 3.33 1.83
CA GLU A 112 -16.13 2.49 2.92
C GLU A 112 -16.49 3.31 4.17
N ALA A 113 -15.69 4.32 4.50
CA ALA A 113 -15.90 5.16 5.67
C ALA A 113 -17.11 6.09 5.52
N SER A 114 -17.36 6.62 4.32
CA SER A 114 -18.44 7.59 4.09
C SER A 114 -19.69 6.99 3.46
N GLY A 115 -19.58 5.85 2.79
CA GLY A 115 -20.63 5.26 1.95
C GLY A 115 -20.92 6.06 0.69
N GLU A 116 -20.00 6.91 0.25
CA GLU A 116 -20.10 7.70 -0.99
C GLU A 116 -19.41 6.98 -2.15
N GLY A 117 -19.69 7.47 -3.36
CA GLY A 117 -19.03 6.98 -4.56
C GLY A 117 -17.57 7.44 -4.69
N ALA A 118 -16.84 6.80 -5.60
CA ALA A 118 -15.43 7.08 -5.83
C ALA A 118 -15.19 8.54 -6.25
N GLU A 119 -16.04 9.10 -7.11
CA GLU A 119 -15.92 10.48 -7.59
C GLU A 119 -16.09 11.52 -6.48
N ASP A 120 -17.01 11.28 -5.55
CA ASP A 120 -17.26 12.16 -4.40
C ASP A 120 -16.07 12.16 -3.43
N VAL A 121 -15.51 10.97 -3.18
CA VAL A 121 -14.32 10.80 -2.34
C VAL A 121 -13.12 11.47 -2.98
N VAL A 122 -12.86 11.20 -4.26
CA VAL A 122 -11.79 11.84 -5.04
C VAL A 122 -11.97 13.36 -5.07
N SER A 123 -13.18 13.87 -5.26
CA SER A 123 -13.46 15.31 -5.25
C SER A 123 -13.13 15.97 -3.92
N ARG A 124 -13.43 15.31 -2.80
CA ARG A 124 -13.02 15.76 -1.46
C ARG A 124 -11.52 15.74 -1.30
N MET A 125 -10.86 14.65 -1.71
CA MET A 125 -9.40 14.50 -1.63
C MET A 125 -8.71 15.58 -2.45
N MET A 126 -9.18 15.85 -3.68
CA MET A 126 -8.68 16.95 -4.50
C MET A 126 -8.91 18.31 -3.86
N SER A 127 -10.07 18.54 -3.23
CA SER A 127 -10.36 19.78 -2.51
C SER A 127 -9.42 19.98 -1.31
N ALA A 128 -9.11 18.89 -0.59
CA ALA A 128 -8.15 18.89 0.51
C ALA A 128 -6.72 19.15 -0.01
N ALA A 129 -6.32 18.48 -1.08
CA ALA A 129 -5.03 18.67 -1.74
C ALA A 129 -4.86 20.10 -2.26
N MET A 130 -5.91 20.78 -2.73
CA MET A 130 -5.84 22.19 -3.10
C MET A 130 -5.67 23.13 -1.90
N THR A 131 -6.17 22.74 -0.73
CA THR A 131 -6.01 23.52 0.51
C THR A 131 -4.60 23.40 1.06
N ASP A 132 -3.93 22.27 0.85
CA ASP A 132 -2.54 22.00 1.23
C ASP A 132 -1.65 21.70 0.01
N ALA A 133 -1.77 22.51 -1.04
CA ALA A 133 -1.17 22.21 -2.36
C ALA A 133 0.38 22.10 -2.37
N GLU A 134 1.03 22.62 -1.33
CA GLU A 134 2.48 22.54 -1.16
C GLU A 134 2.93 21.28 -0.41
N GLY A 135 1.99 20.53 0.18
CA GLY A 135 2.24 19.28 0.88
C GLY A 135 2.61 18.14 -0.07
N GLU A 136 3.58 17.32 0.34
CA GLU A 136 4.01 16.14 -0.42
C GLU A 136 2.85 15.15 -0.63
N THR A 137 2.01 14.97 0.40
CA THR A 137 0.79 14.16 0.33
C THR A 137 -0.19 14.68 -0.72
N ALA A 138 -0.44 15.99 -0.78
CA ALA A 138 -1.34 16.57 -1.77
C ALA A 138 -0.86 16.34 -3.21
N GLN A 139 0.45 16.43 -3.44
CA GLN A 139 1.05 16.16 -4.75
C GLN A 139 0.97 14.67 -5.12
N GLY A 140 1.23 13.78 -4.15
CA GLY A 140 1.08 12.34 -4.30
C GLY A 140 -0.35 11.96 -4.69
N THR A 141 -1.35 12.39 -3.92
CA THR A 141 -2.76 12.13 -4.20
C THR A 141 -3.18 12.65 -5.58
N MET A 142 -2.79 13.88 -5.96
CA MET A 142 -3.12 14.43 -7.28
C MET A 142 -2.46 13.66 -8.43
N ALA A 143 -1.26 13.11 -8.21
CA ALA A 143 -0.58 12.28 -9.21
C ALA A 143 -1.24 10.90 -9.31
N GLY A 144 -1.48 10.24 -8.17
CA GLY A 144 -2.10 8.92 -8.11
C GLY A 144 -3.50 8.90 -8.71
N VAL A 145 -4.35 9.89 -8.42
CA VAL A 145 -5.70 9.95 -9.00
C VAL A 145 -5.64 10.05 -10.53
N ARG A 146 -4.68 10.79 -11.07
CA ARG A 146 -4.50 10.88 -12.54
C ARG A 146 -4.03 9.56 -13.12
N MET A 147 -3.06 8.91 -12.48
CA MET A 147 -2.54 7.61 -12.93
C MET A 147 -3.64 6.54 -12.94
N ILE A 148 -4.45 6.48 -11.89
CA ILE A 148 -5.59 5.55 -11.80
C ILE A 148 -6.63 5.88 -12.89
N GLY A 149 -6.96 7.15 -13.08
CA GLY A 149 -7.86 7.58 -14.16
C GLY A 149 -7.36 7.17 -15.54
N ASP A 150 -6.07 7.36 -15.83
CA ASP A 150 -5.45 6.95 -17.09
C ASP A 150 -5.52 5.42 -17.30
N VAL A 151 -5.41 4.63 -16.24
CA VAL A 151 -5.60 3.16 -16.28
C VAL A 151 -7.03 2.81 -16.64
N ILE A 152 -8.02 3.43 -15.98
CA ILE A 152 -9.45 3.20 -16.24
C ILE A 152 -9.77 3.58 -17.69
N ASP A 153 -9.34 4.76 -18.14
CA ASP A 153 -9.54 5.22 -19.52
C ASP A 153 -8.90 4.25 -20.52
N ARG A 154 -7.70 3.74 -20.23
CA ARG A 154 -7.04 2.76 -21.11
C ARG A 154 -7.84 1.46 -21.22
N ILE A 155 -8.41 0.98 -20.12
CA ILE A 155 -9.26 -0.22 -20.10
C ILE A 155 -10.53 0.03 -20.90
N ASP A 156 -11.21 1.15 -20.63
CA ASP A 156 -12.43 1.58 -21.34
C ASP A 156 -12.22 1.61 -22.85
N ASN A 157 -11.24 2.39 -23.32
CA ASN A 157 -10.92 2.48 -24.75
C ASN A 157 -10.58 1.10 -25.36
N SER A 158 -9.82 0.25 -24.65
CA SER A 158 -9.46 -1.08 -25.16
C SER A 158 -10.65 -2.02 -25.26
N MET A 159 -11.55 -1.98 -24.27
CA MET A 159 -12.78 -2.77 -24.25
C MET A 159 -13.76 -2.30 -25.32
N GLU A 160 -13.90 -0.99 -25.54
CA GLU A 160 -14.70 -0.45 -26.65
C GLU A 160 -14.13 -0.81 -28.03
N ASP A 161 -12.81 -0.70 -28.22
CA ASP A 161 -12.17 -0.92 -29.52
C ASP A 161 -12.01 -2.40 -29.89
N THR A 162 -11.62 -3.23 -28.91
CA THR A 162 -11.19 -4.62 -29.14
C THR A 162 -12.01 -5.65 -28.36
N GLY A 163 -12.77 -5.23 -27.35
CA GLY A 163 -13.48 -6.13 -26.44
C GLY A 163 -12.53 -6.95 -25.55
N THR A 164 -11.30 -6.46 -25.32
CA THR A 164 -10.29 -7.17 -24.53
C THR A 164 -9.50 -6.22 -23.64
N CYS A 165 -9.00 -6.73 -22.51
CA CYS A 165 -8.11 -5.98 -21.62
C CYS A 165 -6.90 -5.44 -22.41
N PRO A 166 -6.48 -4.20 -22.13
CA PRO A 166 -5.28 -3.65 -22.74
C PRO A 166 -4.07 -4.47 -22.31
N ALA A 167 -3.12 -4.67 -23.22
CA ALA A 167 -1.85 -5.29 -22.85
C ALA A 167 -1.08 -4.38 -21.89
N ALA A 168 -0.51 -5.00 -20.85
CA ALA A 168 0.52 -4.45 -19.99
C ALA A 168 1.67 -3.77 -20.77
#